data_AF-A0AAD6M5Q5-F1
#
_entry.id   AF-A0AAD6M5Q5-F1
#
_cell.length_a   1.000
_cell.length_b   1.000
_cell.length_c   1.000
_cell.angle_alpha   90.00
_cell.angle_beta   90.00
_cell.angle_gamma   90.00
#
_symmetry.space_group_name_H-M   'P 1'
#
loop_
_entity.id
_entity.type
_entity.pdbx_description
1 polymer ?
#
loop_
_entity_poly.entity_id
_entity_poly.type
_entity_poly.pdbx_seq_one_letter_code
_entity_poly.pdbx_strand_id
1 'polypeptide(L)'
;MDNFQDLRARMAAEYKETVERRYFTITGERASDETIENLISSGESESFMQKAIQEQGRGQILDTISEIQERHDAVKEIEKNLIELHQVFLDMAALVEAQGHQLNDIESHVAHASSFVRRGTEQLQEAREHQKSSRKWTCIAIIAGVVLIVVMLLPFSPHILALL
;
A
#
# COMPACT_ATOMS: atom_id res chain seq x y z
N MET A 1 -0.30 -14.78 -7.44
CA MET A 1 -1.64 -15.38 -7.63
C MET A 1 -1.53 -16.87 -7.94
N ASP A 2 -0.63 -17.27 -8.84
CA ASP A 2 -0.42 -18.68 -9.22
C ASP A 2 -0.11 -19.60 -8.03
N ASN A 3 0.79 -19.19 -7.12
CA ASN A 3 1.13 -19.98 -5.92
C ASN A 3 -0.06 -20.29 -5.01
N PHE A 4 -1.09 -19.44 -5.00
CA PHE A 4 -2.26 -19.63 -4.15
C PHE A 4 -3.26 -20.61 -4.77
N GLN A 5 -3.47 -20.53 -6.09
CA GLN A 5 -4.31 -21.49 -6.81
C GLN A 5 -3.68 -22.89 -6.79
N ASP A 6 -2.35 -22.98 -6.93
CA ASP A 6 -1.60 -24.23 -6.78
C ASP A 6 -1.74 -24.82 -5.37
N LEU A 7 -1.67 -23.98 -4.32
CA LEU A 7 -1.83 -24.45 -2.95
C LEU A 7 -3.26 -24.97 -2.69
N ARG A 8 -4.29 -24.28 -3.19
CA ARG A 8 -5.68 -24.74 -3.08
C ARG A 8 -5.91 -26.05 -3.82
N ALA A 9 -5.38 -26.18 -5.04
CA ALA A 9 -5.47 -27.40 -5.82
C ALA A 9 -4.80 -28.58 -5.09
N ARG A 10 -3.62 -28.36 -4.49
CA ARG A 10 -2.93 -29.39 -3.69
C ARG A 10 -3.72 -29.79 -2.45
N MET A 11 -4.23 -28.82 -1.69
CA MET A 11 -5.04 -29.13 -0.49
C MET A 11 -6.32 -29.90 -0.83
N ALA A 12 -6.99 -29.54 -1.92
CA ALA A 12 -8.19 -30.25 -2.37
C ALA A 12 -7.87 -31.69 -2.79
N ALA A 13 -6.75 -31.91 -3.48
CA ALA A 13 -6.31 -33.25 -3.86
C ALA A 13 -5.96 -34.12 -2.64
N GLU A 14 -5.24 -33.56 -1.66
CA GLU A 14 -4.85 -34.26 -0.43
C GLU A 14 -6.06 -34.60 0.46
N TYR A 15 -7.06 -33.70 0.50
CA TYR A 15 -8.34 -33.95 1.17
C TYR A 15 -9.11 -35.09 0.49
N LYS A 16 -9.20 -35.07 -0.84
CA LYS A 16 -9.87 -36.12 -1.63
C LYS A 16 -9.25 -37.50 -1.38
N GLU A 17 -7.93 -37.60 -1.40
CA GLU A 17 -7.19 -38.85 -1.13
C GLU A 17 -7.47 -39.39 0.28
N THR A 18 -7.55 -38.49 1.27
CA THR A 18 -7.81 -38.87 2.67
C THR A 18 -9.21 -39.46 2.83
N VAL A 19 -10.23 -38.86 2.22
CA VAL A 19 -11.62 -39.33 2.26
C VAL A 19 -11.73 -40.70 1.58
N GLU A 20 -11.10 -40.89 0.42
CA GLU A 20 -11.11 -42.16 -0.31
C GLU A 20 -10.49 -43.30 0.52
N ARG A 21 -9.36 -43.04 1.17
CA ARG A 21 -8.71 -44.01 2.06
C ARG A 21 -9.59 -44.41 3.24
N ARG A 22 -10.23 -43.45 3.91
CA ARG A 22 -11.09 -43.74 5.06
C ARG A 22 -12.36 -44.47 4.65
N TYR A 23 -12.93 -44.12 3.51
CA TYR A 23 -14.06 -44.86 2.93
C TYR A 23 -13.70 -46.33 2.75
N PHE A 24 -12.60 -46.61 2.04
CA PHE A 24 -12.15 -47.99 1.79
C PHE A 24 -11.85 -48.77 3.08
N THR A 25 -11.25 -48.11 4.07
CA THR A 25 -10.92 -48.74 5.37
C THR A 25 -12.18 -49.18 6.13
N ILE A 26 -13.31 -48.51 5.93
CA ILE A 26 -14.55 -48.72 6.68
C ILE A 26 -15.53 -49.61 5.93
N THR A 27 -15.65 -49.45 4.60
CA THR A 27 -16.62 -50.21 3.78
C THR A 27 -15.98 -51.41 3.08
N GLY A 28 -14.66 -51.47 2.99
CA GLY A 28 -13.93 -52.47 2.22
C GLY A 28 -14.06 -52.32 0.69
N GLU A 29 -14.79 -51.32 0.21
CA GLU A 29 -15.06 -51.06 -1.20
C GLU A 29 -14.46 -49.71 -1.64
N ARG A 30 -14.06 -49.60 -2.91
CA ARG A 30 -13.63 -48.33 -3.49
C ARG A 30 -14.84 -47.46 -3.81
N ALA A 31 -14.89 -46.25 -3.27
CA ALA A 31 -15.88 -45.26 -3.63
C ALA A 31 -15.71 -44.81 -5.09
N SER A 32 -16.83 -44.49 -5.75
CA SER A 32 -16.80 -43.76 -7.02
C SER A 32 -16.43 -42.29 -6.79
N ASP A 33 -15.83 -41.65 -7.79
CA ASP A 33 -15.48 -40.23 -7.74
C ASP A 33 -16.69 -39.35 -7.37
N GLU A 34 -17.87 -39.65 -7.91
CA GLU A 34 -19.11 -38.95 -7.59
C GLU A 34 -19.51 -39.08 -6.11
N THR A 35 -19.29 -40.25 -5.50
CA THR A 35 -19.56 -40.46 -4.07
C THR A 35 -18.60 -39.63 -3.22
N ILE A 36 -17.33 -39.55 -3.61
CA ILE A 36 -16.32 -38.74 -2.92
C ILE A 36 -16.62 -37.24 -3.06
N GLU A 37 -16.96 -36.78 -4.26
CA GLU A 37 -17.34 -35.38 -4.51
C GLU A 37 -18.58 -34.98 -3.71
N ASN A 38 -19.57 -35.87 -3.63
CA ASN A 38 -20.77 -35.67 -2.82
C ASN A 38 -20.42 -35.62 -1.32
N LEU A 39 -19.58 -36.52 -0.81
CA LEU A 39 -19.14 -36.48 0.60
C LEU A 39 -18.36 -35.21 0.95
N ILE A 40 -17.54 -34.71 0.03
CA ILE A 40 -16.77 -33.47 0.19
C ILE A 40 -17.69 -32.24 0.15
N SER A 41 -18.70 -32.22 -0.72
CA SER A 41 -19.56 -31.05 -0.95
C SER A 41 -20.79 -30.98 -0.03
N SER A 42 -21.41 -32.11 0.29
CA SER A 42 -22.60 -32.18 1.14
C SER A 42 -22.26 -32.19 2.63
N GLY A 43 -21.04 -32.61 2.99
CA GLY A 43 -20.67 -32.86 4.39
C GLY A 43 -21.50 -33.96 5.05
N GLU A 44 -22.20 -34.81 4.27
CA GLU A 44 -23.01 -35.92 4.76
C GLU A 44 -22.12 -37.07 5.27
N SER A 45 -21.41 -36.82 6.37
CA SER A 45 -20.82 -37.86 7.21
C SER A 45 -21.89 -38.79 7.81
N GLU A 46 -23.15 -38.32 7.92
CA GLU A 46 -24.24 -39.06 8.57
C GLU A 46 -24.74 -40.30 7.79
N SER A 47 -24.83 -40.25 6.46
CA SER A 47 -25.30 -41.40 5.67
C SER A 47 -24.25 -42.51 5.62
N PHE A 48 -22.97 -42.12 5.57
CA PHE A 48 -21.81 -43.00 5.73
C PHE A 48 -21.77 -43.63 7.13
N MET A 49 -22.02 -42.84 8.17
CA MET A 49 -22.14 -43.28 9.57
C MET A 49 -23.20 -44.37 9.74
N GLN A 50 -24.35 -44.25 9.05
CA GLN A 50 -25.44 -45.22 9.17
C GLN A 50 -25.12 -46.59 8.55
N LYS A 51 -24.36 -46.63 7.44
CA LYS A 51 -23.89 -47.88 6.82
C LYS A 51 -22.75 -48.54 7.60
N ALA A 52 -21.77 -47.75 8.06
CA ALA A 52 -20.62 -48.27 8.82
C ALA A 52 -21.01 -48.84 10.20
N ILE A 53 -22.01 -48.22 10.86
CA ILE A 53 -22.56 -48.71 12.14
C ILE A 53 -23.25 -50.08 11.99
N GLN A 54 -23.75 -50.40 10.79
CA GLN A 54 -24.41 -51.68 10.52
C GLN A 54 -23.41 -52.85 10.39
N GLU A 55 -22.17 -52.58 9.97
CA GLU A 55 -21.17 -53.63 9.67
C GLU A 55 -20.09 -53.82 10.75
N GLN A 56 -19.68 -52.78 11.49
CA GLN A 56 -18.46 -52.87 12.31
C GLN A 56 -18.52 -52.09 13.64
N GLY A 57 -19.27 -52.60 14.63
CA GLY A 57 -19.07 -52.34 16.07
C GLY A 57 -18.84 -50.90 16.57
N ARG A 58 -19.82 -50.37 17.34
CA ARG A 58 -19.95 -48.98 17.86
C ARG A 58 -18.70 -48.25 18.42
N GLY A 59 -17.66 -48.93 18.90
CA GLY A 59 -16.58 -48.30 19.68
C GLY A 59 -15.52 -47.56 18.86
N GLN A 60 -14.99 -48.19 17.81
CA GLN A 60 -13.86 -47.67 17.03
C GLN A 60 -14.31 -46.63 15.97
N ILE A 61 -15.58 -46.71 15.56
CA ILE A 61 -16.20 -45.81 14.59
C ILE A 61 -16.49 -44.44 15.19
N LEU A 62 -16.96 -44.36 16.45
CA LEU A 62 -17.27 -43.08 17.09
C LEU A 62 -16.03 -42.17 17.23
N ASP A 63 -14.88 -42.74 17.59
CA ASP A 63 -13.61 -42.00 17.64
C ASP A 63 -13.18 -41.52 16.24
N THR A 64 -13.29 -42.41 15.24
CA THR A 64 -12.92 -42.08 13.85
C THR A 64 -13.80 -40.96 13.28
N ILE A 65 -15.09 -40.96 13.62
CA ILE A 65 -16.04 -39.92 13.19
C ILE A 65 -15.79 -38.61 13.93
N SER A 66 -15.52 -38.66 15.23
CA SER A 66 -15.16 -37.47 16.01
C SER A 66 -13.95 -36.77 15.40
N GLU A 67 -12.94 -37.54 15.00
CA GLU A 67 -11.73 -36.99 14.36
C GLU A 67 -12.04 -36.37 12.98
N ILE A 68 -12.92 -36.98 12.18
CA ILE A 68 -13.35 -36.44 10.88
C ILE A 68 -14.13 -35.13 11.07
N GLN A 69 -15.03 -35.08 12.06
CA GLN A 69 -15.82 -33.90 12.37
C GLN A 69 -14.92 -32.73 12.78
N GLU A 70 -13.97 -32.99 13.68
CA GLU A 70 -13.04 -31.98 14.18
C GLU A 70 -12.15 -31.42 13.06
N ARG A 71 -11.72 -32.27 12.12
CA ARG A 71 -11.01 -31.80 10.92
C ARG A 71 -11.89 -31.02 9.96
N HIS A 72 -13.15 -31.42 9.79
CA HIS A 72 -14.09 -30.68 8.94
C HIS A 72 -14.33 -29.27 9.49
N ASP A 73 -14.54 -29.15 10.80
CA ASP A 73 -14.70 -27.86 11.47
C ASP A 73 -13.45 -26.98 11.31
N ALA A 74 -12.25 -27.57 11.44
CA ALA A 74 -10.99 -26.87 11.19
C ALA A 74 -10.86 -26.39 9.73
N VAL A 75 -11.24 -27.21 8.74
CA VAL A 75 -11.22 -26.82 7.32
C VAL A 75 -12.21 -25.69 7.06
N LYS A 76 -13.40 -25.74 7.66
CA LYS A 76 -14.43 -24.70 7.55
C LYS A 76 -13.98 -23.38 8.17
N GLU A 77 -13.24 -23.43 9.27
CA GLU A 77 -12.60 -22.26 9.87
C GLU A 77 -11.52 -21.67 8.95
N ILE A 78 -10.69 -22.51 8.34
CA ILE A 78 -9.69 -22.09 7.34
C ILE A 78 -10.37 -21.43 6.13
N GLU A 79 -11.47 -22.00 5.62
CA GLU A 79 -12.24 -21.44 4.52
C GLU A 79 -12.77 -20.04 4.85
N LYS A 80 -13.37 -19.88 6.04
CA LYS A 80 -13.84 -18.58 6.52
C LYS A 80 -12.70 -17.56 6.59
N ASN A 81 -11.57 -17.94 7.18
CA ASN A 81 -10.40 -17.07 7.29
C ASN A 81 -9.85 -16.67 5.91
N LEU A 82 -9.92 -17.56 4.93
CA LEU A 82 -9.47 -17.33 3.56
C LEU A 82 -10.40 -16.36 2.81
N ILE A 83 -11.71 -16.44 3.05
CA ILE A 83 -12.70 -15.47 2.53
C ILE A 83 -12.43 -14.08 3.13
N GLU A 84 -12.20 -13.99 4.45
CA GLU A 84 -11.87 -12.72 5.10
C GLU A 84 -10.55 -12.14 4.55
N LEU A 85 -9.53 -12.96 4.35
CA LEU A 85 -8.25 -12.53 3.77
C LEU A 85 -8.42 -12.08 2.32
N HIS A 86 -9.26 -12.74 1.54
CA HIS A 86 -9.59 -12.31 0.17
C HIS A 86 -10.23 -10.92 0.17
N GLN A 87 -11.14 -10.67 1.10
CA GLN A 87 -11.77 -9.36 1.26
C GLN A 87 -10.76 -8.28 1.66
N VAL A 88 -9.83 -8.56 2.58
CA VAL A 88 -8.72 -7.65 2.92
C VAL A 88 -7.85 -7.35 1.69
N PHE A 89 -7.57 -8.34 0.85
CA PHE A 89 -6.83 -8.13 -0.40
C PHE A 89 -7.56 -7.22 -1.39
N LEU A 90 -8.88 -7.38 -1.53
CA LEU A 90 -9.70 -6.51 -2.37
C LEU A 90 -9.75 -5.08 -1.84
N ASP A 91 -9.92 -4.90 -0.53
CA ASP A 91 -9.88 -3.58 0.10
C ASP A 91 -8.51 -2.92 -0.05
N MET A 92 -7.42 -3.70 0.07
CA MET A 92 -6.07 -3.21 -0.17
C MET A 92 -5.86 -2.81 -1.64
N ALA A 93 -6.37 -3.59 -2.60
CA ALA A 93 -6.30 -3.24 -4.01
C ALA A 93 -7.07 -1.93 -4.30
N ALA A 94 -8.26 -1.76 -3.71
CA ALA A 94 -9.03 -0.53 -3.82
C ALA A 94 -8.33 0.67 -3.17
N LEU A 95 -7.70 0.50 -2.00
CA LEU A 95 -6.91 1.53 -1.34
C LEU A 95 -5.67 1.93 -2.15
N VAL A 96 -4.99 0.98 -2.78
CA VAL A 96 -3.83 1.24 -3.65
C VAL A 96 -4.24 1.93 -4.94
N GLU A 97 -5.36 1.53 -5.56
CA GLU A 97 -5.95 2.24 -6.72
C GLU A 97 -6.30 3.68 -6.35
N ALA A 98 -6.93 3.90 -5.19
CA ALA A 98 -7.26 5.23 -4.68
C ALA A 98 -6.00 6.06 -4.35
N GLN A 99 -4.95 5.43 -3.81
CA GLN A 99 -3.65 6.07 -3.53
C GLN A 99 -2.76 6.21 -4.77
N GLY A 100 -3.10 5.57 -5.90
CA GLY A 100 -2.36 5.68 -7.17
C GLY A 100 -2.25 7.11 -7.69
N HIS A 101 -3.18 7.99 -7.28
CA HIS A 101 -3.13 9.42 -7.62
C HIS A 101 -2.14 10.22 -6.73
N GLN A 102 -1.76 9.72 -5.55
CA GLN A 102 -0.83 10.40 -4.62
C GLN A 102 0.66 10.12 -4.90
N LEU A 103 1.02 9.10 -5.67
CA LEU A 103 2.41 8.92 -6.14
C LEU A 103 2.85 10.06 -7.06
N ASN A 104 1.91 10.61 -7.84
CA ASN A 104 2.13 11.78 -8.69
C ASN A 104 2.44 13.04 -7.86
N ASP A 105 1.93 13.13 -6.63
CA ASP A 105 2.15 14.27 -5.74
C ASP A 105 3.58 14.30 -5.18
N ILE A 106 4.21 13.17 -4.87
CA ILE A 106 5.60 13.16 -4.37
C ILE A 106 6.56 13.61 -5.48
N GLU A 107 6.43 13.07 -6.69
CA GLU A 107 7.24 13.47 -7.84
C GLU A 107 7.01 14.96 -8.17
N SER A 108 5.75 15.40 -8.14
CA SER A 108 5.38 16.81 -8.31
C SER A 108 5.98 17.71 -7.22
N HIS A 109 5.91 17.33 -5.95
CA HIS A 109 6.48 18.10 -4.85
C HIS A 109 8.02 18.19 -4.93
N VAL A 110 8.69 17.09 -5.30
CA VAL A 110 10.14 17.08 -5.52
C VAL A 110 10.52 17.93 -6.73
N ALA A 111 9.77 17.83 -7.84
CA ALA A 111 9.95 18.66 -9.02
C ALA A 111 9.75 20.15 -8.70
N HIS A 112 8.69 20.50 -7.96
CA HIS A 112 8.41 21.86 -7.51
C HIS A 112 9.52 22.39 -6.60
N ALA A 113 9.94 21.62 -5.59
CA ALA A 113 11.03 22.00 -4.69
C ALA A 113 12.34 22.23 -5.47
N SER A 114 12.69 21.35 -6.40
CA SER A 114 13.87 21.52 -7.25
C SER A 114 13.79 22.78 -8.12
N SER A 115 12.61 23.10 -8.65
CA SER A 115 12.37 24.30 -9.45
C SER A 115 12.51 25.59 -8.63
N PHE A 116 12.00 25.60 -7.39
CA PHE A 116 12.10 26.75 -6.49
C PHE A 116 13.55 27.01 -6.09
N VAL A 117 14.31 25.96 -5.78
CA VAL A 117 15.74 26.07 -5.47
C VAL A 117 16.51 26.61 -6.68
N ARG A 118 16.26 26.09 -7.89
CA ARG A 118 16.92 26.58 -9.10
C ARG A 118 16.64 28.06 -9.34
N ARG A 119 15.37 28.47 -9.32
CA ARG A 119 14.97 29.88 -9.52
C ARG A 119 15.51 30.79 -8.42
N GLY A 120 15.52 30.34 -7.18
CA GLY A 120 16.13 31.09 -6.07
C GLY A 120 17.64 31.28 -6.28
N THR A 121 18.32 30.27 -6.82
CA THR A 121 19.75 30.36 -7.12
C THR A 121 20.04 31.34 -8.26
N GLU A 122 19.23 31.31 -9.33
CA GLU A 122 19.31 32.27 -10.45
C GLU A 122 19.08 33.71 -9.96
N GLN A 123 18.05 33.96 -9.15
CA GLN A 123 17.78 35.28 -8.58
C GLN A 123 18.92 35.78 -7.67
N LEU A 124 19.52 34.90 -6.88
CA LEU A 124 20.69 35.27 -6.06
C LEU A 124 21.92 35.61 -6.92
N GLN A 125 22.09 34.92 -8.05
CA GLN A 125 23.15 35.21 -9.01
C GLN A 125 22.92 36.57 -9.69
N GLU A 126 21.72 36.84 -10.20
CA GLU A 126 21.35 38.14 -10.77
C GLU A 126 21.51 39.27 -9.73
N ALA A 127 21.04 39.07 -8.50
CA ALA A 127 21.19 40.04 -7.42
C ALA A 127 22.67 40.35 -7.13
N ARG A 128 23.54 39.35 -7.17
CA ARG A 128 25.00 39.52 -7.03
C ARG A 128 25.58 40.34 -8.20
N GLU A 129 25.15 40.09 -9.43
CA GLU A 129 25.62 40.84 -10.60
C GLU A 129 25.14 42.29 -10.58
N HIS A 130 23.88 42.53 -10.20
CA HIS A 130 23.34 43.87 -9.98
C HIS A 130 24.09 44.59 -8.85
N GLN A 131 24.35 43.91 -7.72
CA GLN A 131 25.12 44.50 -6.62
C GLN A 131 26.55 44.87 -7.07
N LYS A 132 27.18 44.04 -7.91
CA LYS A 132 28.54 44.31 -8.42
C LYS A 132 28.55 45.50 -9.39
N SER A 133 27.58 45.60 -10.28
CA SER A 133 27.50 46.66 -11.30
C SER A 133 27.00 48.00 -10.74
N SER A 134 26.12 47.98 -9.72
CA SER A 134 25.54 49.18 -9.10
C SER A 134 26.56 50.03 -8.34
N ARG A 135 27.63 49.44 -7.78
CA ARG A 135 28.64 50.17 -6.98
C ARG A 135 29.19 51.44 -7.64
N LYS A 136 29.44 51.39 -8.95
CA LYS A 136 29.95 52.55 -9.71
C LYS A 136 28.89 53.64 -9.84
N TRP A 137 27.66 53.26 -10.16
CA TRP A 137 26.51 54.16 -10.28
C TRP A 137 26.11 54.78 -8.94
N THR A 138 26.15 54.01 -7.85
CA THR A 138 25.91 54.53 -6.49
C THR A 138 26.93 55.61 -6.13
N CYS A 139 28.22 55.40 -6.44
CA CYS A 139 29.25 56.39 -6.17
C CYS A 139 29.05 57.68 -6.98
N ILE A 140 28.73 57.55 -8.27
CA ILE A 140 28.39 58.69 -9.14
C ILE A 140 27.16 59.45 -8.60
N ALA A 141 26.12 58.74 -8.19
CA ALA A 141 24.91 59.34 -7.63
C ALA A 141 25.18 60.10 -6.32
N ILE A 142 26.00 59.54 -5.43
CA ILE A 142 26.42 60.21 -4.18
C ILE A 142 27.21 61.49 -4.51
N ILE A 143 28.19 61.43 -5.41
CA ILE A 143 28.99 62.60 -5.80
C ILE A 143 28.09 63.69 -6.40
N ALA A 144 27.18 63.32 -7.31
CA ALA A 144 26.23 64.25 -7.92
C ALA A 144 25.32 64.91 -6.88
N GLY A 145 24.84 64.14 -5.89
CA GLY A 145 24.04 64.67 -4.78
C GLY A 145 24.80 65.67 -3.92
N VAL A 146 26.06 65.38 -3.57
CA VAL A 146 26.91 66.30 -2.80
C VAL A 146 27.15 67.61 -3.56
N VAL A 147 27.46 67.53 -4.87
CA VAL A 147 27.65 68.72 -5.71
C VAL A 147 26.38 69.58 -5.75
N LEU A 148 25.21 68.95 -5.89
CA LEU A 148 23.92 69.65 -5.86
C LEU A 148 23.69 70.41 -4.54
N ILE A 149 24.01 69.78 -3.40
CA ILE A 149 23.90 70.40 -2.07
C ILE A 149 24.84 71.61 -1.98
N VAL A 150 26.10 71.47 -2.40
CA VAL A 150 27.07 72.59 -2.38
C VAL A 150 26.58 73.75 -3.24
N VAL A 151 26.09 73.49 -4.45
CA VAL A 151 25.56 74.52 -5.36
C VAL A 151 24.37 75.26 -4.74
N MET A 152 23.49 74.56 -4.01
CA MET A 152 22.36 75.18 -3.31
C MET A 152 22.78 76.02 -2.09
N LEU A 153 23.87 75.63 -1.39
CA LEU A 153 24.36 76.33 -0.20
C LEU A 153 25.25 77.54 -0.54
N LEU A 154 25.99 77.51 -1.65
CA LEU A 154 26.85 78.61 -2.11
C LEU A 154 26.15 79.98 -2.22
N PRO A 155 24.93 80.13 -2.76
CA PRO A 155 24.23 81.42 -2.79
C PRO A 155 23.68 81.83 -1.42
N PHE A 156 23.40 80.88 -0.52
CA PHE A 156 22.94 81.17 0.84
C PHE A 156 24.07 81.68 1.75
N SER A 157 25.30 81.20 1.54
CA SER A 157 26.48 81.61 2.31
C SER A 157 26.72 83.12 2.36
N PRO A 158 26.77 83.88 1.24
CA PRO A 158 26.96 85.32 1.27
C PRO A 158 25.76 86.07 1.84
N HIS A 159 24.53 85.57 1.67
CA HIS A 159 23.33 86.16 2.27
C HIS A 159 23.31 86.03 3.80
N ILE A 160 23.79 84.91 4.35
CA ILE A 160 23.93 84.70 5.80
C ILE A 160 25.03 85.60 6.37
N LEU A 161 26.17 85.73 5.66
CA LEU A 161 27.31 86.54 6.11
C LEU A 161 27.04 88.05 6.04
N ALA A 162 26.13 88.50 5.18
CA ALA A 162 25.70 89.89 5.07
C ALA A 162 24.61 90.28 6.09
N LEU A 163 23.96 89.30 6.75
CA LEU A 163 22.89 89.50 7.72
C LEU A 163 23.38 89.43 9.19
N LEU A 164 24.66 89.07 9.40
CA LEU A 164 25.34 88.92 10.69
C LEU A 164 26.35 90.05 10.88
#